data_AF-V6K7J1-F1
#
_entry.id   AF-V6K7J1-F1
#
_cell.length_a   1.000
_cell.length_b   1.000
_cell.length_c   1.000
_cell.angle_alpha   90.00
_cell.angle_beta   90.00
_cell.angle_gamma   90.00
#
_symmetry.space_group_name_H-M   'P 1'
#
loop_
_entity.id
_entity.type
_entity.pdbx_description
1 polymer ?
#
loop_
_entity_poly.entity_id
_entity_poly.type
_entity_poly.pdbx_seq_one_letter_code
_entity_poly.pdbx_strand_id
1 'polypeptide(L)'
;MLGVPPEMYTSDPMSVIPALDDYVSRAPLSEFEESDWITLHLDLASYVADFLIQKYGAHWTVVDDPAGAAGFRYVIEVVGLDGQTRRVDPIDVVAKEFANRPIEIVRMLASAELTLNLSSQADEE
;
A
#
# COMPACT_ATOMS: atom_id res chain seq x y z
N MET A 1 -17.61 -1.31 0.87
CA MET A 1 -16.80 -2.53 0.69
C MET A 1 -17.09 -3.09 -0.69
N LEU A 2 -16.06 -3.45 -1.45
CA LEU A 2 -16.10 -3.86 -2.87
C LEU A 2 -16.73 -5.25 -3.09
N GLY A 3 -17.81 -5.57 -2.38
CA GLY A 3 -18.49 -6.86 -2.43
C GLY A 3 -17.78 -8.02 -1.72
N VAL A 4 -16.59 -7.79 -1.15
CA VAL A 4 -15.85 -8.79 -0.36
C VAL A 4 -16.39 -8.83 1.08
N PRO A 5 -16.80 -10.00 1.60
CA PRO A 5 -17.24 -10.14 2.98
C PRO A 5 -16.13 -9.75 3.97
N PRO A 6 -16.43 -9.01 5.05
CA PRO A 6 -15.44 -8.62 6.05
C PRO A 6 -14.65 -9.81 6.61
N GLU A 7 -15.31 -10.95 6.82
CA GLU A 7 -14.72 -12.15 7.40
C GLU A 7 -13.66 -12.76 6.47
N MET A 8 -13.92 -12.71 5.16
CA MET A 8 -12.97 -13.16 4.14
C MET A 8 -11.74 -12.25 4.13
N TYR A 9 -11.95 -10.94 4.19
CA TYR A 9 -10.87 -9.95 4.25
C TYR A 9 -10.01 -10.10 5.51
N THR A 10 -10.62 -10.27 6.69
CA THR A 10 -9.89 -10.48 7.94
C THR A 10 -9.09 -11.79 7.94
N SER A 11 -9.56 -12.83 7.24
CA SER A 11 -8.82 -14.09 7.12
C SER A 11 -7.69 -14.03 6.10
N ASP A 12 -7.87 -13.25 5.03
CA ASP A 12 -6.94 -13.08 3.94
C ASP A 12 -7.08 -11.68 3.33
N PRO A 13 -6.16 -10.74 3.61
CA PRO A 13 -6.20 -9.39 3.06
C PRO A 13 -5.94 -9.38 1.54
N MET A 14 -5.49 -10.48 0.92
CA MET A 14 -5.35 -10.58 -0.53
C MET A 14 -6.69 -10.85 -1.23
N SER A 15 -7.73 -11.25 -0.51
CA SER A 15 -9.05 -11.56 -1.06
C SER A 15 -9.71 -10.37 -1.78
N VAL A 16 -9.32 -9.15 -1.46
CA VAL A 16 -9.86 -7.92 -2.06
C VAL A 16 -9.12 -7.47 -3.33
N ILE A 17 -7.95 -8.04 -3.63
CA ILE A 17 -7.13 -7.65 -4.80
C ILE A 17 -7.93 -7.68 -6.11
N PRO A 18 -8.66 -8.75 -6.47
CA PRO A 18 -9.38 -8.77 -7.74
C PRO A 18 -10.45 -7.68 -7.85
N ALA A 19 -11.09 -7.33 -6.73
CA ALA A 19 -12.11 -6.29 -6.70
C ALA A 19 -11.49 -4.89 -6.79
N LEU A 20 -10.31 -4.68 -6.20
CA LEU A 20 -9.55 -3.44 -6.34
C LEU A 20 -9.01 -3.27 -7.77
N ASP A 21 -8.44 -4.31 -8.37
CA ASP A 21 -7.96 -4.29 -9.76
C ASP A 21 -9.13 -3.98 -10.74
N ASP A 22 -10.31 -4.59 -10.55
CA ASP A 22 -11.50 -4.27 -11.36
C ASP A 22 -11.94 -2.81 -11.17
N TYR A 23 -11.91 -2.32 -9.94
CA TYR A 23 -12.27 -0.94 -9.62
C TYR A 23 -11.33 0.07 -10.27
N VAL A 24 -10.01 -0.06 -10.06
CA VAL A 24 -9.03 0.91 -10.59
C VAL A 24 -8.90 0.85 -12.11
N SER A 25 -9.11 -0.32 -12.73
CA SER A 25 -9.06 -0.47 -14.19
C SER A 25 -10.26 0.17 -14.90
N ARG A 26 -11.41 0.27 -14.24
CA ARG A 26 -12.64 0.88 -14.78
C ARG A 26 -12.88 2.30 -14.31
N ALA A 27 -12.14 2.77 -13.31
CA ALA A 27 -12.28 4.11 -12.78
C ALA A 27 -12.01 5.16 -13.89
N PRO A 28 -12.90 6.15 -14.09
CA PRO A 28 -12.67 7.24 -15.02
C PRO A 28 -11.66 8.24 -14.44
N LEU A 29 -10.41 7.83 -14.25
CA LEU A 29 -9.37 8.60 -13.54
C LEU A 29 -9.12 9.99 -14.16
N SER A 30 -9.40 10.17 -15.46
CA SER A 30 -9.31 11.47 -16.14
C SER A 30 -10.42 12.45 -15.76
N GLU A 31 -11.52 11.95 -15.20
CA GLU A 31 -12.71 12.73 -14.80
C GLU A 31 -12.76 12.98 -13.29
N PHE A 32 -11.82 12.41 -12.53
CA PHE A 32 -11.77 12.54 -11.07
C PHE A 32 -11.52 14.00 -10.65
N GLU A 33 -12.34 14.47 -9.72
CA GLU A 33 -12.08 15.70 -8.98
C GLU A 33 -11.01 15.47 -7.90
N GLU A 34 -10.51 16.54 -7.29
CA GLU A 34 -9.47 16.47 -6.26
C GLU A 34 -9.89 15.58 -5.08
N SER A 35 -11.16 15.65 -4.65
CA SER A 35 -11.69 14.80 -3.58
C SER A 35 -11.71 13.31 -3.94
N ASP A 36 -11.97 12.99 -5.21
CA ASP A 36 -12.00 11.59 -5.67
C ASP A 36 -10.58 11.03 -5.66
N TRP A 37 -9.61 11.84 -6.11
CA TRP A 37 -8.20 11.52 -6.05
C TRP A 37 -7.71 11.29 -4.62
N ILE A 38 -8.05 12.19 -3.70
CA ILE A 38 -7.69 12.08 -2.29
C ILE A 38 -8.29 10.81 -1.69
N THR A 39 -9.58 10.57 -1.92
CA THR A 39 -10.29 9.40 -1.37
C THR A 39 -9.66 8.11 -1.88
N LEU A 40 -9.42 7.99 -3.18
CA LEU A 40 -8.79 6.81 -3.76
C LEU A 40 -7.38 6.56 -3.20
N HIS A 41 -6.56 7.60 -3.09
CA HIS A 41 -5.21 7.45 -2.55
C HIS A 41 -5.22 7.04 -1.09
N LEU A 42 -6.11 7.63 -0.27
CA LEU A 42 -6.23 7.30 1.15
C LEU A 42 -6.77 5.88 1.37
N ASP A 43 -7.74 5.44 0.57
CA ASP A 43 -8.29 4.09 0.64
C ASP A 43 -7.22 3.04 0.28
N LEU A 44 -6.45 3.28 -0.80
CA LEU A 44 -5.36 2.38 -1.20
C LEU A 44 -4.19 2.42 -0.22
N ALA A 45 -3.84 3.58 0.34
CA ALA A 45 -2.78 3.69 1.34
C ALA A 45 -3.18 2.96 2.64
N SER A 46 -4.45 3.07 3.03
CA SER A 46 -5.00 2.32 4.16
C SER A 46 -4.97 0.82 3.89
N TYR A 47 -5.29 0.38 2.67
CA TYR A 47 -5.19 -1.02 2.27
C TYR A 47 -3.76 -1.55 2.29
N VAL A 48 -2.79 -0.80 1.74
CA VAL A 48 -1.36 -1.16 1.78
C VAL A 48 -0.90 -1.33 3.23
N ALA A 49 -1.24 -0.38 4.09
CA ALA A 49 -0.91 -0.43 5.51
C ALA A 49 -1.50 -1.66 6.19
N ASP A 50 -2.80 -1.89 6.03
CA ASP A 50 -3.50 -2.99 6.69
C ASP A 50 -3.01 -4.35 6.18
N PHE A 51 -2.73 -4.49 4.88
CA PHE A 51 -2.07 -5.66 4.31
C PHE A 51 -0.71 -5.94 4.97
N LEU A 52 0.14 -4.92 5.11
CA LEU A 52 1.46 -5.06 5.74
C LEU A 52 1.35 -5.41 7.23
N ILE A 53 0.40 -4.82 7.94
CA ILE A 53 0.13 -5.09 9.36
C ILE A 53 -0.31 -6.55 9.52
N GLN A 54 -1.31 -6.99 8.76
CA GLN A 54 -1.88 -8.32 8.89
C GLN A 54 -0.91 -9.43 8.47
N LYS A 55 -0.19 -9.24 7.36
CA LYS A 55 0.68 -10.29 6.78
C LYS A 55 2.07 -10.34 7.41
N TYR A 56 2.61 -9.19 7.82
CA TYR A 56 4.00 -9.08 8.27
C TYR A 56 4.17 -8.60 9.70
N GLY A 57 3.07 -8.36 10.43
CA GLY A 57 3.13 -7.82 11.79
C GLY A 57 3.73 -6.41 11.85
N ALA A 58 3.65 -5.66 10.75
CA ALA A 58 4.07 -4.27 10.71
C ALA A 58 3.18 -3.41 11.63
N HIS A 59 3.59 -2.19 11.91
CA HIS A 59 2.80 -1.24 12.69
C HIS A 59 2.98 0.20 12.22
N TRP A 60 1.99 1.03 12.52
CA TRP A 60 2.12 2.47 12.33
C TRP A 60 3.15 3.07 13.30
N THR A 61 3.91 4.03 12.81
CA THR A 61 4.76 4.89 13.63
C THR A 61 4.79 6.30 13.04
N VAL A 62 5.16 7.28 13.87
CA VAL A 62 5.35 8.66 13.44
C VAL A 62 6.84 8.94 13.37
N VAL A 63 7.28 9.51 12.27
CA VAL A 63 8.67 9.92 12.06
C VAL A 63 8.74 11.41 11.82
N ASP A 64 9.78 12.05 12.34
CA ASP A 64 10.08 13.44 12.04
C ASP A 64 10.38 13.58 10.54
N ASP A 65 9.73 14.55 9.90
CA ASP A 65 10.02 14.97 8.53
C ASP A 65 10.00 16.51 8.48
N PRO A 66 11.13 17.16 8.79
CA PRO A 66 11.22 18.61 8.79
C PRO A 66 10.96 19.25 7.41
N ALA A 67 11.05 18.47 6.33
CA ALA A 67 10.78 18.95 4.97
C ALA A 67 9.28 18.91 4.62
N GLY A 68 8.48 18.12 5.34
CA GLY A 68 7.05 18.01 5.17
C GLY A 68 6.30 19.18 5.82
N ALA A 69 5.13 19.54 5.25
CA ALA A 69 4.32 20.66 5.76
C ALA A 69 3.89 20.51 7.24
N ALA A 70 3.70 19.26 7.69
CA ALA A 70 3.35 18.94 9.06
C ALA A 70 4.56 18.80 10.00
N GLY A 71 5.78 18.72 9.47
CA GLY A 71 6.99 18.42 10.25
C GLY A 71 7.15 16.95 10.66
N PHE A 72 6.19 16.08 10.29
CA PHE A 72 6.20 14.64 10.57
C PHE A 72 5.44 13.87 9.49
N ARG A 73 5.64 12.55 9.45
CA ARG A 73 4.87 11.60 8.61
C ARG A 73 4.44 10.38 9.39
N TYR A 74 3.31 9.81 8.98
CA TYR A 74 2.87 8.48 9.39
C TYR A 74 3.44 7.44 8.44
N VAL A 75 4.16 6.46 8.97
CA VAL A 75 4.79 5.40 8.18
C VAL A 75 4.49 4.04 8.77
N ILE A 76 4.57 3.01 7.94
CA ILE A 76 4.54 1.61 8.36
C ILE A 76 5.97 1.17 8.64
N GLU A 77 6.21 0.63 9.83
CA GLU A 77 7.48 0.10 10.30
C GLU A 77 7.39 -1.41 10.51
N VAL A 78 8.46 -2.12 10.13
CA VAL A 78 8.60 -3.57 10.33
C VAL A 78 10.08 -3.93 10.34
N VAL A 79 10.43 -5.11 10.88
CA VAL A 79 11.76 -5.69 10.74
C VAL A 79 11.81 -6.49 9.44
N GLY A 80 12.67 -6.09 8.51
CA GLY A 80 12.88 -6.79 7.25
C GLY A 80 13.59 -8.14 7.43
N LEU A 81 13.69 -8.91 6.35
CA LEU A 81 14.38 -10.22 6.35
C LEU A 81 15.88 -10.11 6.69
N ASP A 82 16.46 -8.92 6.56
CA ASP A 82 17.83 -8.58 6.96
C ASP A 82 17.97 -8.21 8.44
N GLY A 83 16.88 -8.32 9.22
CA GLY A 83 16.85 -7.96 10.64
C GLY A 83 16.90 -6.46 10.92
N GLN A 84 16.85 -5.61 9.88
CA GLN A 84 16.85 -4.15 10.03
C GLN A 84 15.42 -3.62 10.14
N THR A 85 15.24 -2.60 10.99
CA THR A 85 13.99 -1.84 11.00
C THR A 85 13.88 -1.03 9.71
N ARG A 86 12.82 -1.27 8.94
CA ARG A 86 12.52 -0.59 7.68
C ARG A 86 11.18 0.09 7.77
N ARG A 87 11.04 1.16 6.98
CA ARG A 87 9.87 2.04 6.99
C ARG A 87 9.43 2.34 5.58
N VAL A 88 8.12 2.48 5.40
CA VAL A 88 7.53 2.96 4.15
C VAL A 88 6.36 3.87 4.46
N ASP A 89 6.23 4.97 3.70
CA ASP A 89 5.02 5.78 3.68
C ASP A 89 4.03 5.16 2.68
N PRO A 90 2.84 4.69 3.11
CA PRO A 90 1.87 4.10 2.20
C PRO A 90 1.36 5.08 1.13
N ILE A 91 1.34 6.39 1.41
CA ILE A 91 0.98 7.41 0.41
C ILE A 91 2.03 7.44 -0.70
N ASP A 92 3.32 7.37 -0.34
CA ASP A 92 4.40 7.33 -1.34
C ASP A 92 4.35 6.06 -2.19
N VAL A 93 3.94 4.92 -1.62
CA VAL A 93 3.74 3.66 -2.37
C VAL A 93 2.65 3.83 -3.42
N VAL A 94 1.49 4.33 -3.01
CA VAL A 94 0.35 4.55 -3.92
C VAL A 94 0.71 5.58 -4.98
N ALA A 95 1.33 6.70 -4.62
CA ALA A 95 1.72 7.74 -5.57
C ALA A 95 2.70 7.21 -6.64
N LYS A 96 3.65 6.36 -6.25
CA LYS A 96 4.59 5.71 -7.19
C LYS A 96 3.89 4.75 -8.15
N GLU A 97 2.89 4.01 -7.67
CA GLU A 97 2.10 3.14 -8.53
C GLU A 97 1.30 3.96 -9.55
N PHE A 98 0.64 5.03 -9.11
CA PHE A 98 -0.16 5.88 -10.01
C PHE A 98 0.66 6.67 -11.03
N ALA A 99 1.97 6.84 -10.80
CA ALA A 99 2.89 7.38 -11.78
C ALA A 99 3.11 6.45 -13.00
N ASN A 100 2.77 5.16 -12.88
CA ASN A 100 2.97 4.15 -13.93
C ASN A 100 1.65 3.46 -14.29
N ARG A 101 1.18 3.60 -15.54
CA ARG A 101 -0.04 2.93 -16.01
C ARG A 101 0.29 1.66 -16.83
N PRO A 102 -0.53 0.59 -16.76
CA PRO A 102 -1.76 0.46 -15.96
C PRO A 102 -1.48 0.31 -14.46
N ILE A 103 -2.43 0.70 -13.60
CA ILE A 103 -2.33 0.51 -12.15
C ILE A 103 -2.56 -0.98 -11.84
N GLU A 104 -1.68 -1.58 -11.06
CA GLU A 104 -1.71 -2.99 -10.70
C GLU A 104 -1.56 -3.14 -9.17
N ILE A 105 -2.61 -3.63 -8.51
CA ILE A 105 -2.63 -3.72 -7.04
C ILE A 105 -1.55 -4.67 -6.52
N VAL A 106 -1.31 -5.78 -7.21
CA VAL A 106 -0.24 -6.73 -6.84
C VAL A 106 1.14 -6.08 -6.94
N ARG A 107 1.42 -5.30 -7.98
CA ARG A 107 2.70 -4.59 -8.13
C ARG A 107 2.88 -3.53 -7.06
N MET A 108 1.82 -2.83 -6.70
CA MET A 108 1.83 -1.85 -5.61
C MET A 108 2.23 -2.51 -4.28
N LEU A 109 1.61 -3.65 -3.93
CA LEU A 109 1.94 -4.41 -2.73
C LEU A 109 3.37 -4.97 -2.79
N ALA A 110 3.77 -5.56 -3.91
CA ALA A 110 5.13 -6.08 -4.11
C ALA A 110 6.20 -4.99 -3.98
N SER A 111 5.91 -3.77 -4.43
CA SER A 111 6.82 -2.62 -4.31
C SER A 111 7.00 -2.19 -2.85
N ALA A 112 5.94 -2.27 -2.04
CA ALA A 112 6.01 -2.03 -0.60
C ALA A 112 6.81 -3.15 0.10
N GLU A 113 6.53 -4.41 -0.21
CA GLU A 113 7.27 -5.57 0.31
C GLU A 113 8.76 -5.48 -0.03
N LEU A 114 9.11 -5.11 -1.26
CA LEU A 114 10.49 -4.91 -1.71
C LEU A 114 11.18 -3.76 -0.95
N THR A 115 10.50 -2.63 -0.77
CA THR A 115 11.03 -1.48 -0.02
C THR A 115 11.35 -1.86 1.42
N LEU A 116 10.48 -2.68 2.03
CA LEU A 116 10.61 -3.17 3.39
C LEU A 116 11.46 -4.45 3.51
N ASN A 117 12.04 -4.94 2.42
CA ASN A 117 12.82 -6.18 2.38
C ASN A 117 12.08 -7.37 3.02
N LEU A 118 10.79 -7.54 2.68
CA LEU A 118 9.91 -8.59 3.21
C LEU A 118 9.76 -9.80 2.27
N SER A 119 10.23 -9.65 1.03
CA SER A 119 10.22 -10.70 0.01
C SER A 119 11.66 -11.18 -0.22
N SER A 120 11.90 -12.49 -0.06
CA SER A 120 13.15 -13.09 -0.52
C SER A 120 13.24 -12.90 -2.03
N GLN A 121 14.29 -12.24 -2.51
CA GLN A 121 14.57 -12.26 -3.94
C GLN A 121 14.69 -13.74 -4.32
N ALA A 122 13.90 -14.18 -5.32
CA ALA A 122 14.19 -15.46 -5.94
C ALA A 122 15.56 -15.28 -6.59
N ASP A 123 16.59 -15.90 -6.00
CA ASP A 123 17.89 -15.98 -6.64
C ASP A 123 17.65 -16.58 -8.04
N GLU A 124 17.98 -15.82 -9.09
CA GLU A 124 18.11 -16.36 -10.44
C GLU A 124 19.34 -17.29 -10.41
N GLU A 125 19.10 -18.59 -10.18
CA GLU A 125 20.05 -19.67 -10.48
C GLU A 125 20.14 -19.95 -11.99
#